data_AF-A0A7J2X9A6-F1
#
_entry.id   AF-A0A7J2X9A6-F1
#
_cell.length_a   1.000
_cell.length_b   1.000
_cell.length_c   1.000
_cell.angle_alpha   90.00
_cell.angle_beta   90.00
_cell.angle_gamma   90.00
#
_symmetry.space_group_name_H-M   'P 1'
#
loop_
_entity.id
_entity.type
_entity.pdbx_description
1 polymer ?
#
loop_
_entity_poly.entity_id
_entity_poly.type
_entity_poly.pdbx_seq_one_letter_code
_entity_poly.pdbx_strand_id
1 'polypeptide(L)'
;MKKVIMLLLISLLLPLVPISTSVVIQNKTVMSIEDETRSAKNYPDWAEGGFAGVWGVNREKILGQFKGVYGHKGRIPVFVAKWNTTNNSKKGYIKGIFGRGYVIGIMNLTGEEISFRIAGLYTVSGDKFVARIMGWRGTPLLAAGKFRQF
;
A
#
# COMPACT_ATOMS: atom_id res chain seq x y z
N MET A 1 -28.00 37.94 25.54
CA MET A 1 -26.86 37.27 26.21
C MET A 1 -26.88 35.74 26.13
N LYS A 2 -28.03 35.06 26.18
CA LYS A 2 -28.10 33.57 26.12
C LYS A 2 -27.57 32.93 24.81
N LYS A 3 -27.71 33.61 23.65
CA LYS A 3 -27.27 33.07 22.34
C LYS A 3 -25.74 33.06 22.15
N VAL A 4 -25.01 33.97 22.81
CA VAL A 4 -23.54 34.06 22.69
C VAL A 4 -22.86 32.97 23.53
N ILE A 5 -23.44 32.63 24.68
CA ILE A 5 -22.97 31.53 25.54
C ILE A 5 -23.15 30.17 24.86
N MET A 6 -24.22 30.00 24.08
CA MET A 6 -24.47 28.77 23.34
C MET A 6 -23.48 28.55 22.17
N LEU A 7 -23.03 29.62 21.51
CA LEU A 7 -22.00 29.56 20.46
C LEU A 7 -20.61 29.23 21.03
N LEU A 8 -20.29 29.72 22.23
CA LEU A 8 -19.05 29.39 22.94
C LEU A 8 -19.02 27.96 23.49
N LEU A 9 -20.17 27.36 23.79
CA LEU A 9 -20.25 25.94 24.17
C LEU A 9 -20.03 24.99 22.99
N ILE A 10 -20.45 25.38 21.78
CA ILE A 10 -20.30 24.55 20.58
C ILE A 10 -18.83 24.52 20.10
N SER A 11 -18.06 25.60 20.30
CA SER A 11 -16.62 25.61 20.00
C SER A 11 -15.76 24.86 21.03
N LEU A 12 -16.28 24.63 22.24
CA LEU A 12 -15.60 23.89 23.30
C LEU A 12 -15.84 22.36 23.23
N LEU A 13 -16.75 21.92 22.37
CA LEU A 13 -17.21 20.52 22.21
C LEU A 13 -16.70 19.84 20.93
N LEU A 14 -15.57 20.27 20.37
CA LEU A 14 -14.78 19.46 19.44
C LEU A 14 -13.60 18.82 20.17
N PRO A 15 -13.80 17.80 21.02
CA PRO A 15 -12.70 16.98 21.48
C PRO A 15 -12.23 16.11 20.33
N LEU A 16 -10.94 16.27 20.00
CA LEU A 16 -10.02 15.15 19.81
C LEU A 16 -10.52 14.12 18.80
N VAL A 17 -10.39 14.45 17.51
CA VAL A 17 -10.26 13.40 16.49
C VAL A 17 -9.09 12.51 16.95
N PRO A 18 -9.28 11.20 17.14
CA PRO A 18 -8.22 10.34 17.62
C PRO A 18 -7.04 10.45 16.66
N ILE A 19 -5.92 10.89 17.23
CA ILE A 19 -4.60 10.88 16.63
C ILE A 19 -4.38 9.51 16.01
N SER A 20 -3.92 9.53 14.76
CA SER A 20 -3.39 8.43 13.97
C SER A 20 -3.01 7.24 14.85
N THR A 21 -3.82 6.19 14.85
CA THR A 21 -3.35 4.90 15.35
C THR A 21 -2.19 4.50 14.44
N SER A 22 -0.96 4.68 14.93
CA SER A 22 0.19 4.02 14.37
C SER A 22 -0.15 2.53 14.43
N VAL A 23 -0.27 1.90 13.26
CA VAL A 23 -0.38 0.46 13.18
C VAL A 23 0.95 -0.06 13.72
N VAL A 24 0.94 -0.51 14.97
CA VAL A 24 2.06 -1.25 15.56
C VAL A 24 2.09 -2.58 14.85
N ILE A 25 2.83 -2.63 13.74
CA ILE A 25 3.22 -3.89 13.11
C ILE A 25 4.11 -4.58 14.13
N GLN A 26 3.55 -5.54 14.87
CA GLN A 26 4.32 -6.36 15.79
C GLN A 26 5.51 -6.94 15.02
N ASN A 27 6.72 -6.68 15.53
CA ASN A 27 8.03 -7.07 14.96
C ASN A 27 8.22 -8.59 14.74
N LYS A 28 7.18 -9.41 14.90
CA LYS A 28 7.26 -10.87 14.84
C LYS A 28 7.14 -11.45 13.43
N THR A 29 6.77 -10.64 12.44
CA THR A 29 7.00 -10.97 11.03
C THR A 29 8.28 -10.26 10.59
N VAL A 30 9.42 -10.77 11.07
CA VAL A 30 10.69 -10.56 10.38
C VAL A 30 10.43 -11.12 8.98
N MET A 31 10.13 -10.22 8.03
CA MET A 31 10.07 -10.55 6.63
C MET A 31 11.45 -11.11 6.31
N SER A 32 11.55 -12.44 6.22
CA SER A 32 12.63 -13.07 5.49
C SER A 32 12.40 -12.65 4.04
N ILE A 33 12.93 -11.48 3.71
CA ILE A 33 13.22 -11.09 2.34
C ILE A 33 14.34 -12.05 1.98
N GLU A 34 13.99 -13.29 1.62
CA GLU A 34 14.92 -14.13 0.90
C GLU A 34 15.22 -13.35 -0.38
N ASP A 35 16.42 -12.78 -0.35
CA ASP A 35 17.19 -12.29 -1.46
C ASP A 35 17.23 -13.44 -2.48
N GLU A 36 16.19 -13.54 -3.31
CA GLU A 36 16.46 -13.82 -4.70
C GLU A 36 17.28 -12.62 -5.19
N THR A 37 18.60 -12.72 -4.99
CA THR A 37 19.67 -12.00 -5.65
C THR A 37 19.60 -12.31 -7.15
N ARG A 38 18.46 -11.99 -7.77
CA ARG A 38 18.28 -12.08 -9.21
C ARG A 38 18.98 -10.87 -9.77
N SER A 39 20.25 -11.10 -10.11
CA SER A 39 21.05 -10.45 -11.14
C SER A 39 20.41 -9.17 -11.69
N ALA A 40 21.07 -8.02 -11.51
CA ALA A 40 20.67 -6.69 -11.98
C ALA A 40 20.30 -6.61 -13.49
N LYS A 41 20.40 -7.70 -14.24
CA LYS A 41 20.08 -7.83 -15.67
C LYS A 41 18.60 -7.94 -16.04
N ASN A 42 17.67 -8.12 -15.10
CA ASN A 42 16.26 -8.40 -15.44
C ASN A 42 15.26 -7.32 -14.97
N TYR A 43 15.73 -6.13 -14.60
CA TYR A 43 14.84 -5.01 -14.31
C TYR A 43 14.49 -4.23 -15.57
N PRO A 44 13.26 -3.71 -15.69
CA PRO A 44 12.95 -2.75 -16.73
C PRO A 44 13.89 -1.54 -16.66
N ASP A 45 14.19 -0.95 -17.82
CA ASP A 45 15.04 0.23 -17.97
C ASP A 45 14.59 1.45 -17.14
N TRP A 46 13.30 1.56 -16.88
CA TRP A 46 12.70 2.61 -16.05
C TRP A 46 12.78 2.37 -14.53
N ALA A 47 13.25 1.20 -14.09
CA ALA A 47 13.23 0.82 -12.68
C ALA A 47 14.37 1.51 -11.89
N GLU A 48 14.02 2.13 -10.77
CA GLU A 48 14.93 2.86 -9.89
C GLU A 48 15.16 2.13 -8.56
N GLY A 49 14.26 1.22 -8.21
CA GLY A 49 14.37 0.43 -6.99
C GLY A 49 13.32 -0.67 -6.89
N GLY A 50 13.45 -1.46 -5.85
CA GLY A 50 12.52 -2.52 -5.45
C GLY A 50 11.61 -2.10 -4.30
N PHE A 51 10.50 -2.82 -4.14
CA PHE A 51 9.69 -2.71 -2.94
C PHE A 51 9.07 -4.07 -2.58
N ALA A 52 8.81 -4.27 -1.29
CA ALA A 52 8.15 -5.47 -0.79
C ALA A 52 7.27 -5.15 0.42
N GLY A 53 6.27 -5.96 0.67
CA GLY A 53 5.38 -5.75 1.79
C GLY A 53 4.26 -6.78 1.88
N VAL A 54 3.31 -6.48 2.76
CA VAL A 54 2.17 -7.30 3.09
C VAL A 54 0.87 -6.55 2.87
N TRP A 55 -0.21 -7.27 2.60
CA TRP A 55 -1.53 -6.70 2.40
C TRP A 55 -2.61 -7.45 3.19
N GLY A 56 -3.75 -6.77 3.36
CA GLY A 56 -4.86 -7.25 4.15
C GLY A 56 -4.65 -7.08 5.66
N VAL A 57 -3.83 -6.10 6.08
CA VAL A 57 -3.52 -5.82 7.49
C VAL A 57 -4.78 -5.26 8.19
N ASN A 58 -5.72 -6.13 8.56
CA ASN A 58 -6.90 -5.76 9.33
C ASN A 58 -7.01 -6.68 10.53
N ARG A 59 -7.11 -6.09 11.74
CA ARG A 59 -7.40 -6.73 13.04
C ARG A 59 -6.96 -8.20 13.12
N GLU A 60 -5.64 -8.43 13.05
CA GLU A 60 -4.92 -9.70 13.35
C GLU A 60 -4.55 -10.64 12.19
N LYS A 61 -4.95 -10.38 10.93
CA LYS A 61 -4.56 -11.28 9.82
C LYS A 61 -3.80 -10.56 8.72
N ILE A 62 -2.72 -11.17 8.25
CA ILE A 62 -2.09 -10.85 6.97
C ILE A 62 -2.71 -11.76 5.91
N LEU A 63 -3.26 -11.17 4.85
CA LEU A 63 -3.91 -11.92 3.77
C LEU A 63 -2.92 -12.34 2.68
N GLY A 64 -1.81 -11.61 2.54
CA GLY A 64 -0.75 -11.98 1.61
C GLY A 64 0.40 -11.00 1.59
N GLN A 65 1.24 -11.18 0.59
CA GLN A 65 2.46 -10.40 0.36
C GLN A 65 2.56 -9.94 -1.09
N PHE A 66 3.41 -8.95 -1.33
CA PHE A 66 3.78 -8.48 -2.66
C PHE A 66 5.26 -8.09 -2.72
N LYS A 67 5.84 -8.19 -3.92
CA LYS A 67 7.20 -7.74 -4.24
C LYS A 67 7.24 -7.21 -5.66
N GLY A 68 7.93 -6.11 -5.88
CA GLY A 68 7.97 -5.45 -7.17
C GLY A 68 9.08 -4.43 -7.33
N VAL A 69 8.97 -3.66 -8.39
CA VAL A 69 9.86 -2.54 -8.70
C VAL A 69 9.08 -1.28 -8.99
N TYR A 70 9.71 -0.15 -8.68
CA TYR A 70 9.19 1.17 -8.94
C TYR A 70 10.22 2.01 -9.72
N GLY A 71 9.74 3.07 -10.35
CA GLY A 71 10.59 4.04 -11.04
C GLY A 71 9.76 4.99 -11.89
N HIS A 72 10.34 5.55 -12.94
CA HIS A 72 9.69 6.56 -13.76
C HIS A 72 9.67 6.21 -15.24
N LYS A 73 8.48 6.25 -15.85
CA LYS A 73 8.33 6.30 -17.32
C LYS A 73 8.14 7.75 -17.74
N GLY A 74 9.25 8.40 -18.12
CA GLY A 74 9.27 9.84 -18.32
C GLY A 74 9.02 10.57 -17.00
N ARG A 75 7.93 11.34 -16.91
CA ARG A 75 7.54 12.07 -15.67
C ARG A 75 6.54 11.30 -14.79
N ILE A 76 6.15 10.09 -15.21
CA ILE A 76 5.08 9.35 -14.55
C ILE A 76 5.70 8.29 -13.64
N PRO A 77 5.52 8.39 -12.31
CA PRO A 77 5.95 7.35 -11.37
C PRO A 77 5.10 6.10 -11.55
N VAL A 78 5.74 4.98 -11.82
CA VAL A 78 5.12 3.69 -12.13
C VAL A 78 5.63 2.60 -11.21
N PHE A 79 4.82 1.55 -11.06
CA PHE A 79 5.23 0.33 -10.38
C PHE A 79 4.68 -0.91 -11.07
N VAL A 80 5.39 -2.02 -10.90
CA VAL A 80 4.90 -3.37 -11.19
C VAL A 80 5.28 -4.28 -10.02
N ALA A 81 4.35 -5.14 -9.60
CA ALA A 81 4.59 -6.11 -8.55
C ALA A 81 3.90 -7.44 -8.85
N LYS A 82 4.44 -8.50 -8.26
CA LYS A 82 3.76 -9.76 -8.05
C LYS A 82 3.14 -9.76 -6.66
N TRP A 83 1.99 -10.40 -6.52
CA TRP A 83 1.32 -10.58 -5.24
C TRP A 83 0.86 -12.04 -5.09
N ASN A 84 0.76 -12.51 -3.84
CA ASN A 84 0.22 -13.82 -3.50
C ASN A 84 -0.48 -13.79 -2.13
N THR A 85 -1.44 -14.68 -1.92
CA THR A 85 -2.00 -14.95 -0.59
C THR A 85 -0.98 -15.67 0.29
N THR A 86 -1.14 -15.59 1.62
CA THR A 86 -0.22 -16.23 2.59
C THR A 86 -0.10 -17.74 2.41
N ASN A 87 -1.17 -18.40 1.97
CA ASN A 87 -1.18 -19.83 1.66
C ASN A 87 -0.84 -20.14 0.18
N ASN A 88 -0.41 -19.15 -0.60
CA ASN A 88 -0.13 -19.25 -2.04
C ASN A 88 -1.28 -19.77 -2.92
N SER A 89 -2.52 -19.83 -2.41
CA SER A 89 -3.68 -20.31 -3.18
C SER A 89 -4.09 -19.36 -4.29
N LYS A 90 -3.77 -18.07 -4.16
CA LYS A 90 -4.01 -17.04 -5.17
C LYS A 90 -2.75 -16.23 -5.37
N LYS A 91 -2.44 -15.92 -6.63
CA LYS A 91 -1.30 -15.10 -7.02
C LYS A 91 -1.62 -14.31 -8.27
N GLY A 92 -0.86 -13.24 -8.48
CA GLY A 92 -1.15 -12.34 -9.57
C GLY A 92 -0.13 -11.24 -9.76
N TYR A 93 -0.52 -10.29 -10.60
CA TYR A 93 0.28 -9.14 -10.96
C TYR A 93 -0.50 -7.87 -10.67
N ILE A 94 0.20 -6.85 -10.24
CA ILE A 94 -0.33 -5.50 -10.04
C ILE A 94 0.58 -4.53 -10.77
N LYS A 95 0.00 -3.61 -11.53
CA LYS A 95 0.74 -2.52 -12.18
C LYS A 95 -0.03 -1.22 -12.04
N GLY A 96 0.67 -0.11 -11.96
CA GLY A 96 0.01 1.17 -11.82
C GLY A 96 0.97 2.34 -11.69
N ILE A 97 0.41 3.43 -11.20
CA ILE A 97 1.09 4.67 -10.88
C ILE A 97 0.91 4.98 -9.40
N PHE A 98 1.93 5.58 -8.78
CA PHE A 98 1.82 6.10 -7.42
C PHE A 98 2.46 7.48 -7.36
N GLY A 99 1.79 8.46 -6.75
CA GLY A 99 2.34 9.80 -6.64
C GLY A 99 1.38 10.74 -5.92
N ARG A 100 1.93 11.78 -5.29
CA ARG A 100 1.15 12.81 -4.59
C ARG A 100 0.17 12.24 -3.55
N GLY A 101 0.53 11.12 -2.92
CA GLY A 101 -0.32 10.44 -1.94
C GLY A 101 -1.40 9.51 -2.51
N TYR A 102 -1.46 9.32 -3.83
CA TYR A 102 -2.40 8.42 -4.49
C TYR A 102 -1.70 7.21 -5.14
N VAL A 103 -2.40 6.08 -5.16
CA VAL A 103 -2.04 4.89 -5.95
C VAL A 103 -3.22 4.50 -6.82
N ILE A 104 -2.98 4.27 -8.10
CA ILE A 104 -4.00 3.83 -9.06
C ILE A 104 -3.40 2.74 -9.93
N GLY A 105 -4.14 1.68 -10.19
CA GLY A 105 -3.61 0.57 -10.97
C GLY A 105 -4.62 -0.46 -11.39
N ILE A 106 -4.08 -1.55 -11.92
CA ILE A 106 -4.81 -2.73 -12.35
C ILE A 106 -4.15 -3.94 -11.69
N MET A 107 -4.96 -4.80 -11.10
CA MET A 107 -4.57 -6.05 -10.47
C MET A 107 -5.20 -7.22 -11.23
N ASN A 108 -4.40 -8.21 -11.60
CA ASN A 108 -4.82 -9.41 -12.31
C ASN A 108 -4.57 -10.64 -11.46
N LEU A 109 -5.42 -11.65 -11.59
CA LEU A 109 -5.17 -12.98 -11.05
C LEU A 109 -4.50 -13.85 -12.11
N THR A 110 -3.46 -14.60 -11.73
CA THR A 110 -2.82 -15.53 -12.67
C THR A 110 -3.74 -16.70 -12.96
N GLY A 111 -3.89 -17.04 -14.25
CA GLY A 111 -4.78 -18.12 -14.69
C GLY A 111 -6.24 -17.70 -14.87
N GLU A 112 -6.56 -16.42 -14.66
CA GLU A 112 -7.88 -15.86 -14.93
C GLU A 112 -7.75 -14.64 -15.85
N GLU A 113 -8.74 -14.41 -16.72
CA GLU A 113 -8.84 -13.18 -17.52
C GLU A 113 -9.46 -12.01 -16.72
N ILE A 114 -9.47 -12.12 -15.39
CA ILE A 114 -10.09 -11.13 -14.53
C ILE A 114 -9.08 -10.07 -14.11
N SER A 115 -9.39 -8.83 -14.48
CA SER A 115 -8.61 -7.64 -14.13
C SER A 115 -9.46 -6.70 -13.27
N PHE A 116 -8.90 -6.26 -12.14
CA PHE A 116 -9.56 -5.35 -11.20
C PHE A 116 -8.86 -4.00 -11.21
N ARG A 117 -9.63 -2.92 -11.36
CA ARG A 117 -9.12 -1.56 -11.12
C ARG A 117 -9.01 -1.33 -9.62
N ILE A 118 -7.89 -0.75 -9.22
CA ILE A 118 -7.62 -0.36 -7.85
C ILE A 118 -7.31 1.13 -7.77
N ALA A 119 -7.74 1.75 -6.69
CA ALA A 119 -7.36 3.11 -6.32
C ALA A 119 -7.14 3.17 -4.81
N GLY A 120 -6.29 4.07 -4.35
CA GLY A 120 -6.00 4.17 -2.94
C GLY A 120 -5.21 5.42 -2.58
N LEU A 121 -5.09 5.60 -1.27
CA LEU A 121 -4.21 6.60 -0.68
C LEU A 121 -2.99 5.89 -0.11
N TYR A 122 -1.82 6.51 -0.21
CA TYR A 122 -0.60 6.00 0.40
C TYR A 122 0.18 7.13 1.07
N THR A 123 0.92 6.76 2.10
CA THR A 123 1.82 7.64 2.85
C THR A 123 3.19 6.99 2.93
N VAL A 124 4.24 7.79 2.83
CA VAL A 124 5.63 7.34 2.92
C VAL A 124 6.28 7.99 4.13
N SER A 125 7.06 7.21 4.87
CA SER A 125 7.87 7.67 6.00
C SER A 125 9.25 7.02 5.92
N GLY A 126 10.23 7.74 5.38
CA GLY A 126 11.55 7.18 5.05
C GLY A 126 11.44 6.10 3.96
N ASP A 127 11.98 4.92 4.23
CA ASP A 127 11.90 3.75 3.35
C ASP A 127 10.56 3.00 3.46
N LYS A 128 9.69 3.35 4.42
CA LYS A 128 8.43 2.62 4.69
C LYS A 128 7.25 3.28 4.02
N PHE A 129 6.26 2.49 3.64
CA PHE A 129 4.97 3.00 3.20
C PHE A 129 3.80 2.23 3.81
N VAL A 130 2.66 2.92 3.88
CA VAL A 130 1.35 2.36 4.16
C VAL A 130 0.40 2.83 3.07
N ALA A 131 -0.42 1.93 2.55
CA ALA A 131 -1.43 2.23 1.55
C ALA A 131 -2.79 1.65 1.96
N ARG A 132 -3.85 2.42 1.75
CA ARG A 132 -5.23 1.95 1.83
C ARG A 132 -5.77 1.88 0.41
N ILE A 133 -5.92 0.66 -0.09
CA ILE A 133 -6.26 0.35 -1.49
C ILE A 133 -7.67 -0.22 -1.52
N MET A 134 -8.52 0.29 -2.40
CA MET A 134 -9.85 -0.25 -2.65
C MET A 134 -9.99 -0.69 -4.10
N GLY A 135 -10.67 -1.81 -4.30
CA GLY A 135 -11.25 -2.14 -5.61
C GLY A 135 -12.52 -1.32 -5.83
N TRP A 136 -12.95 -1.20 -7.10
CA TRP A 136 -14.15 -0.44 -7.50
C TRP A 136 -15.45 -0.78 -6.73
N ARG A 137 -15.55 -1.98 -6.13
CA ARG A 137 -16.70 -2.44 -5.33
C ARG A 137 -16.31 -3.07 -3.97
N GLY A 138 -15.11 -2.81 -3.47
CA GLY A 138 -14.52 -3.58 -2.37
C GLY A 138 -14.31 -2.82 -1.07
N THR A 139 -14.27 -3.56 0.04
CA THR A 139 -13.73 -3.09 1.31
C THR A 139 -12.27 -2.64 1.14
N PRO A 140 -11.86 -1.49 1.70
CA PRO A 140 -10.48 -1.06 1.62
C PRO A 140 -9.55 -2.07 2.30
N LEU A 141 -8.50 -2.44 1.59
CA LEU A 141 -7.40 -3.27 2.08
C LEU A 141 -6.25 -2.37 2.51
N LEU A 142 -5.68 -2.69 3.67
CA LEU A 142 -4.45 -2.06 4.14
C LEU A 142 -3.24 -2.85 3.64
N ALA A 143 -2.30 -2.15 3.01
CA ALA A 143 -1.00 -2.63 2.61
C ALA A 143 0.09 -1.85 3.34
N ALA A 144 1.16 -2.53 3.74
CA ALA A 144 2.32 -1.92 4.36
C ALA A 144 3.59 -2.57 3.83
N GLY A 145 4.64 -1.79 3.64
CA GLY A 145 5.86 -2.29 3.03
C GLY A 145 7.04 -1.34 3.16
N LYS A 146 8.11 -1.69 2.44
CA LYS A 146 9.34 -0.92 2.34
C LYS A 146 9.83 -0.82 0.91
N PHE A 147 10.42 0.32 0.58
CA PHE A 147 11.22 0.57 -0.62
C PHE A 147 12.68 0.19 -0.36
N ARG A 148 13.40 -0.16 -1.42
CA ARG A 148 14.85 -0.40 -1.45
C ARG A 148 15.37 0.17 -2.77
N GLN A 149 16.27 1.15 -2.71
CA GLN A 149 17.01 1.59 -3.89
C GLN A 149 17.97 0.48 -4.33
N PHE A 150 18.25 0.40 -5.64
CA PHE A 150 19.25 -0.54 -6.15
C PHE A 150 20.67 -0.18 -5.72
#